data_AF-A0A9E2Z341-F1
#
_entry.id   AF-A0A9E2Z341-F1
#
_cell.length_a   1.000
_cell.length_b   1.000
_cell.length_c   1.000
_cell.angle_alpha   90.00
_cell.angle_beta   90.00
_cell.angle_gamma   90.00
#
_symmetry.space_group_name_H-M   'P 1'
#
loop_
_entity.id
_entity.type
_entity.pdbx_description
1 polymer ?
#
loop_
_entity_poly.entity_id
_entity_poly.type
_entity_poly.pdbx_seq_one_letter_code
_entity_poly.pdbx_strand_id
1 'polypeptide(L)'
;MSGITLSASVRQNLLSLQSTASLLATTQNDLATGNKVNSALDNPTNYFTAQSLNNRASDIGNLLDSIGNGVQVLQAANTGITSLQSLVASAQ
;
A
#
# COMPACT_ATOMS: atom_id res chain seq x y z
N MET A 1 -50.09 -10.72 14.37
CA MET A 1 -48.97 -9.74 14.29
C MET A 1 -49.45 -8.59 13.43
N SER A 2 -49.93 -7.50 14.07
CA SER A 2 -50.31 -6.30 13.34
C SER A 2 -49.05 -5.76 12.66
N GLY A 3 -48.98 -5.89 11.34
CA GLY A 3 -47.86 -5.36 10.57
C GLY A 3 -47.76 -3.87 10.87
N ILE A 4 -46.58 -3.41 11.27
CA ILE A 4 -46.34 -1.98 11.48
C ILE A 4 -46.61 -1.30 10.14
N THR A 5 -47.80 -0.71 9.99
CA THR A 5 -48.16 0.07 8.81
C THR A 5 -47.49 1.43 8.98
N LEU A 6 -46.22 1.50 8.58
CA LEU A 6 -45.51 2.77 8.47
C LEU A 6 -46.28 3.64 7.47
N SER A 7 -46.75 4.80 7.93
CA SER A 7 -47.28 5.81 7.02
C SER A 7 -46.20 6.20 6.01
N ALA A 8 -46.60 6.64 4.82
CA ALA A 8 -45.66 6.99 3.75
C ALA A 8 -44.55 7.94 4.24
N SER A 9 -44.90 8.93 5.07
CA SER A 9 -43.97 9.89 5.65
C SER A 9 -42.98 9.26 6.66
N VAL A 10 -43.44 8.32 7.52
CA VAL A 10 -42.54 7.66 8.48
C VAL A 10 -41.56 6.72 7.76
N ARG A 11 -42.00 6.06 6.67
CA ARG A 11 -41.09 5.25 5.84
C ARG A 11 -40.04 6.12 5.15
N GLN A 12 -40.44 7.28 4.62
CA GLN A 12 -39.48 8.21 4.02
C GLN A 12 -38.43 8.69 5.03
N ASN A 13 -38.85 9.04 6.24
CA ASN A 13 -37.93 9.41 7.32
C ASN A 13 -36.99 8.24 7.69
N LEU A 14 -37.51 7.02 7.76
CA LEU A 14 -36.70 5.83 8.03
C LEU A 14 -35.68 5.56 6.92
N LEU A 15 -36.06 5.69 5.65
CA LEU A 15 -35.13 5.56 4.52
C LEU A 15 -34.03 6.62 4.57
N SER A 16 -34.37 7.86 4.92
CA SER A 16 -33.38 8.92 5.12
C SER A 16 -32.40 8.57 6.26
N LEU A 17 -32.90 8.09 7.40
CA LEU A 17 -32.06 7.67 8.53
C LEU A 17 -31.18 6.47 8.17
N GLN A 18 -31.68 5.52 7.40
CA GLN A 18 -30.89 4.38 6.90
C GLN A 18 -29.76 4.83 5.97
N SER A 19 -30.05 5.75 5.05
CA SER A 19 -29.03 6.35 4.19
C SER A 19 -27.97 7.12 4.99
N THR A 20 -28.38 7.90 6.01
CA THR A 20 -27.44 8.58 6.91
C THR A 20 -26.58 7.59 7.69
N ALA A 21 -27.16 6.51 8.21
CA ALA A 21 -26.41 5.47 8.91
C ALA A 21 -25.41 4.77 7.99
N SER A 22 -25.79 4.49 6.73
CA SER A 22 -24.88 3.94 5.73
C SER A 22 -23.73 4.89 5.40
N LEU A 23 -24.01 6.17 5.20
CA LEU A 23 -22.98 7.19 4.93
C LEU A 23 -22.02 7.32 6.12
N LEU A 24 -22.54 7.31 7.34
CA LEU A 24 -21.73 7.33 8.56
C LEU A 24 -20.80 6.11 8.63
N ALA A 25 -21.31 4.91 8.35
CA ALA A 25 -20.51 3.69 8.34
C ALA A 25 -19.36 3.74 7.31
N THR A 26 -19.65 4.17 6.08
CA THR A 26 -18.61 4.37 5.05
C THR A 26 -17.57 5.41 5.49
N THR A 27 -18.03 6.53 6.05
CA THR A 27 -17.13 7.61 6.49
C THR A 27 -16.22 7.14 7.63
N GLN A 28 -16.74 6.37 8.59
CA GLN A 28 -15.96 5.78 9.67
C GLN A 28 -14.91 4.79 9.14
N ASN A 29 -15.27 3.97 8.15
CA ASN A 29 -14.33 3.05 7.51
C ASN A 29 -13.20 3.78 6.78
N ASP A 30 -13.53 4.84 6.03
CA ASP A 30 -12.54 5.66 5.33
C ASP A 30 -11.62 6.38 6.31
N LEU A 31 -12.15 6.89 7.43
CA LEU A 31 -11.35 7.49 8.52
C LEU A 31 -10.44 6.47 9.21
N ALA A 32 -10.94 5.26 9.48
CA ALA A 32 -10.18 4.22 10.17
C ALA A 32 -9.02 3.68 9.32
N THR A 33 -9.21 3.61 8.01
CA THR A 33 -8.20 3.13 7.05
C THR A 33 -7.32 4.24 6.49
N GLY A 34 -7.78 5.48 6.54
CA GLY A 34 -7.17 6.62 5.85
C GLY A 34 -7.32 6.58 4.32
N ASN A 35 -8.03 5.58 3.79
CA ASN A 35 -8.19 5.38 2.35
C ASN A 35 -9.58 5.79 1.89
N LYS A 36 -9.66 6.48 0.76
CA LYS A 36 -10.93 6.78 0.08
C LYS A 36 -11.51 5.59 -0.68
N VAL A 37 -10.68 4.60 -1.02
CA VAL A 37 -11.06 3.40 -1.76
C VAL A 37 -10.52 2.21 -0.98
N ASN A 38 -11.42 1.49 -0.32
CA ASN A 38 -11.06 0.41 0.59
C ASN A 38 -11.25 -0.98 -0.03
N SER A 39 -12.11 -1.06 -1.05
CA SER A 39 -12.39 -2.28 -1.78
C SER A 39 -12.49 -2.04 -3.28
N ALA A 40 -12.44 -3.14 -4.05
CA ALA A 40 -12.70 -3.11 -5.49
C ALA A 40 -14.14 -2.70 -5.83
N LEU A 41 -15.09 -2.83 -4.89
CA LEU A 41 -16.47 -2.38 -5.10
C LEU A 41 -16.59 -0.85 -5.03
N ASP A 42 -15.74 -0.19 -4.23
CA ASP A 42 -15.77 1.27 -4.09
C ASP A 42 -15.25 1.94 -5.38
N ASN A 43 -14.15 1.43 -5.92
CA ASN A 43 -13.62 1.81 -7.23
C ASN A 43 -12.59 0.77 -7.71
N PRO A 44 -12.92 -0.09 -8.69
CA PRO A 44 -12.03 -1.18 -9.08
C PRO A 44 -10.73 -0.66 -9.70
N THR A 45 -10.80 0.36 -10.56
CA THR A 45 -9.62 0.92 -11.22
C THR A 45 -8.61 1.46 -10.21
N ASN A 46 -9.06 2.29 -9.27
CA ASN A 46 -8.17 2.89 -8.27
C ASN A 46 -7.63 1.83 -7.30
N TYR A 47 -8.48 0.90 -6.85
CA TYR A 47 -8.07 -0.16 -5.92
C TYR A 47 -6.96 -1.04 -6.51
N PHE A 48 -7.15 -1.56 -7.73
CA PHE A 48 -6.16 -2.43 -8.37
C PHE A 48 -4.92 -1.66 -8.85
N THR A 49 -5.07 -0.39 -9.24
CA THR A 49 -3.91 0.46 -9.55
C THR A 49 -3.04 0.65 -8.30
N ALA A 50 -3.64 1.01 -7.16
CA ALA A 50 -2.91 1.15 -5.89
C ALA A 50 -2.25 -0.17 -5.47
N GLN A 51 -2.95 -1.30 -5.62
CA GLN A 51 -2.39 -2.62 -5.32
C GLN A 51 -1.16 -2.94 -6.21
N SER A 52 -1.25 -2.68 -7.51
CA SER A 52 -0.13 -2.87 -8.45
C SER A 52 1.07 -1.99 -8.10
N LEU A 53 0.82 -0.73 -7.71
CA LEU A 53 1.88 0.19 -7.27
C LEU A 53 2.55 -0.28 -5.96
N ASN A 54 1.79 -0.79 -5.00
CA ASN A 54 2.34 -1.38 -3.77
C ASN A 54 3.23 -2.59 -4.06
N ASN A 55 2.77 -3.50 -4.93
CA ASN A 55 3.57 -4.66 -5.35
C ASN A 55 4.90 -4.20 -5.99
N ARG A 56 4.84 -3.22 -6.90
CA ARG A 56 6.04 -2.68 -7.54
C ARG A 56 6.98 -2.00 -6.55
N ALA A 57 6.46 -1.31 -5.54
CA ALA A 57 7.28 -0.73 -4.49
C ALA A 57 8.02 -1.81 -3.68
N SER A 58 7.35 -2.92 -3.36
CA SER A 58 7.98 -4.08 -2.71
C SER A 58 9.07 -4.70 -3.58
N ASP A 59 8.81 -4.87 -4.89
CA ASP A 59 9.81 -5.38 -5.83
C ASP A 59 11.04 -4.48 -5.92
N ILE A 60 10.83 -3.15 -5.95
CA ILE A 60 11.91 -2.16 -5.92
C ILE A 60 12.71 -2.24 -4.61
N GLY A 61 12.05 -2.46 -3.47
CA GLY A 61 12.73 -2.67 -2.18
C GLY A 61 13.67 -3.88 -2.22
N ASN A 62 13.17 -5.02 -2.70
CA ASN A 62 13.98 -6.23 -2.85
C ASN A 62 15.16 -6.05 -3.81
N LEU A 63 14.94 -5.31 -4.91
CA LEU A 63 15.99 -4.95 -5.86
C LEU A 63 17.06 -4.06 -5.20
N LEU A 64 16.64 -3.07 -4.42
CA LEU A 64 17.55 -2.16 -3.72
C LEU A 64 18.44 -2.92 -2.72
N ASP A 65 17.89 -3.88 -1.97
CA ASP A 65 18.66 -4.72 -1.05
C ASP A 65 19.70 -5.57 -1.81
N SER A 66 19.31 -6.13 -2.95
CA SER A 66 20.21 -6.90 -3.81
C SER A 66 21.35 -6.02 -4.36
N ILE A 67 21.04 -4.79 -4.77
CA ILE A 67 22.04 -3.79 -5.19
C ILE A 67 22.96 -3.45 -4.01
N GLY A 68 22.43 -3.25 -2.81
CA GLY A 68 23.21 -2.99 -1.60
C GLY A 68 24.23 -4.09 -1.32
N ASN A 69 23.83 -5.35 -1.45
CA ASN A 69 24.73 -6.50 -1.34
C ASN A 69 25.80 -6.50 -2.44
N GLY A 70 25.41 -6.23 -3.69
CA GLY A 70 26.34 -6.13 -4.82
C GLY A 70 27.38 -5.03 -4.63
N VAL A 71 26.99 -3.87 -4.10
CA VAL A 71 27.90 -2.77 -3.77
C VAL A 71 28.92 -3.19 -2.72
N GLN A 72 28.52 -3.91 -1.67
CA GLN A 72 29.47 -4.43 -0.66
C GLN A 72 30.48 -5.40 -1.25
N VAL A 73 30.04 -6.29 -2.16
CA VAL A 73 30.94 -7.21 -2.87
C VAL A 73 31.95 -6.42 -3.71
N LEU A 74 31.50 -5.39 -4.45
CA LEU A 74 32.37 -4.54 -5.24
C LEU A 74 33.37 -3.77 -4.36
N GLN A 75 32.96 -3.30 -3.18
CA GLN A 75 33.86 -2.64 -2.23
C GLN A 75 34.95 -3.60 -1.74
N ALA A 76 34.58 -4.82 -1.35
CA ALA A 76 35.55 -5.84 -0.91
C ALA A 76 36.53 -6.20 -2.05
N ALA A 77 36.03 -6.37 -3.27
CA ALA A 77 36.88 -6.61 -4.44
C ALA A 77 37.84 -5.43 -4.70
N ASN A 78 37.36 -4.19 -4.58
CA ASN A 78 38.20 -2.99 -4.71
C ASN A 78 39.32 -2.95 -3.67
N THR A 79 39.01 -3.22 -2.39
CA THR A 79 40.03 -3.32 -1.33
C THR A 79 41.07 -4.39 -1.66
N GLY A 80 40.64 -5.58 -2.09
CA GLY A 80 41.54 -6.65 -2.49
C GLY A 80 42.48 -6.25 -3.64
N ILE A 81 41.96 -5.60 -4.67
CA ILE A 81 42.76 -5.09 -5.80
C ILE A 81 43.76 -4.03 -5.34
N THR A 82 43.35 -3.07 -4.50
CA THR A 82 44.25 -2.06 -3.96
C THR A 82 45.40 -2.70 -3.16
N SER A 83 45.12 -3.70 -2.33
CA SER A 83 46.17 -4.42 -1.60
C SER A 83 47.13 -5.15 -2.54
N LEU A 84 46.65 -5.76 -3.63
CA LEU A 84 47.50 -6.38 -4.64
C LEU A 84 48.38 -5.35 -5.37
N GLN A 85 47.84 -4.19 -5.71
CA GLN A 85 48.61 -3.10 -6.31
C GLN A 85 49.74 -2.63 -5.37
N SER A 86 49.46 -2.47 -4.08
CA SER A 86 50.49 -2.13 -3.09
C SER A 86 51.58 -3.20 -2.98
N LEU A 87 51.20 -4.48 -2.99
CA LEU A 87 52.16 -5.60 -2.97
C LEU A 87 53.08 -5.57 -4.19
N VAL A 88 52.51 -5.42 -5.40
CA VAL A 88 53.29 -5.35 -6.64
C VAL A 88 54.22 -4.13 -6.67
N ALA A 89 53.76 -2.98 -6.15
CA ALA A 89 54.59 -1.78 -6.04
C ALA A 89 55.76 -1.96 -5.05
N SER A 90 55.57 -2.70 -3.96
CA SER A 90 56.64 -2.99 -3.00
C SER A 90 57.67 -4.03 -3.48
N ALA A 91 57.34 -4.77 -4.53
CA ALA A 91 58.20 -5.79 -5.12
C ALA A 91 59.02 -5.28 -6.33
N GLN A 92 58.86 -4.01 -6.72
CA GLN A 92 59.67 -3.30 -7.71
C GLN A 92 60.76 -2.49 -7.02
#